data_AF-R9RHT7-F1
#
_entry.id   AF-R9RHT7-F1
#
_cell.length_a   1.000
_cell.length_b   1.000
_cell.length_c   1.000
_cell.angle_alpha   90.00
_cell.angle_beta   90.00
_cell.angle_gamma   90.00
#
_symmetry.space_group_name_H-M   'P 1'
#
loop_
_entity.id
_entity.type
_entity.pdbx_description
1 polymer ?
#
loop_
_entity_poly.entity_id
_entity_poly.type
_entity_poly.pdbx_seq_one_letter_code
_entity_poly.pdbx_strand_id
1 'polypeptide(L)'
;TTNKCQVSNTMAKIELPFPPTITATDIVNRRKPSKIKSKSPNAFLIYRKAFLDQLSNSKHNLKMTDVSKLVSTYWKNEPENVKEEYRKIAAQVEVELNEKRKKSVPYRVVWKNSKYSSRKRNQIGKVTKTPG
;
A
#
# COMPACT_ATOMS: atom_id res chain seq x y z
N THR A 1 33.31 -25.32 -10.99
CA THR A 1 33.37 -24.25 -9.98
C THR A 1 32.09 -23.45 -9.98
N THR A 2 31.25 -23.56 -8.95
CA THR A 2 30.37 -22.48 -8.45
C THR A 2 29.82 -22.95 -7.10
N ASN A 3 30.37 -22.38 -6.04
CA ASN A 3 30.00 -22.68 -4.66
C ASN A 3 28.59 -22.19 -4.36
N LYS A 4 27.69 -23.09 -3.95
CA LYS A 4 26.47 -22.73 -3.23
C LYS A 4 26.89 -22.26 -1.83
N CYS A 5 26.90 -20.94 -1.63
CA CYS A 5 27.09 -20.36 -0.30
C CYS A 5 25.93 -20.80 0.60
N GLN A 6 26.23 -21.73 1.49
CA GLN A 6 25.42 -22.06 2.65
C GLN A 6 25.34 -20.82 3.54
N VAL A 7 24.17 -20.19 3.60
CA VAL A 7 23.87 -19.17 4.61
C VAL A 7 23.49 -19.93 5.89
N SER A 8 24.48 -20.50 6.56
CA SER A 8 24.33 -20.97 7.94
C SER A 8 24.32 -19.74 8.84
N ASN A 9 23.15 -19.13 9.01
CA ASN A 9 22.94 -18.16 10.08
C ASN A 9 21.86 -18.74 10.97
N THR A 10 22.27 -19.17 12.16
CA THR A 10 21.44 -19.53 13.31
C THR A 10 20.19 -18.66 13.36
N MET A 11 19.07 -19.20 12.84
CA MET A 11 17.77 -18.54 12.85
C MET A 11 17.31 -18.50 14.30
N ALA A 12 17.66 -17.44 15.02
CA ALA A 12 16.90 -17.06 16.20
C ALA A 12 15.43 -17.03 15.75
N LYS A 13 14.61 -17.91 16.31
CA LYS A 13 13.18 -17.95 16.03
C LYS A 13 12.62 -16.61 16.50
N ILE A 14 12.30 -15.73 15.57
CA ILE A 14 11.74 -14.42 15.89
C ILE A 14 10.27 -14.66 16.22
N GLU A 15 9.95 -14.64 17.51
CA GLU A 15 8.58 -14.79 17.97
C GLU A 15 7.92 -13.41 18.01
N LEU A 16 6.82 -13.28 17.26
CA LEU A 16 5.97 -12.10 17.34
C LEU A 16 5.02 -12.25 18.53
N PRO A 17 4.79 -11.19 19.32
CA PRO A 17 3.79 -11.23 20.37
C PRO A 17 2.41 -11.43 19.75
N PHE A 18 1.64 -12.34 20.35
CA PHE A 18 0.24 -12.54 20.06
C PHE A 18 -0.58 -12.34 21.35
N PRO A 19 -1.60 -11.47 21.37
CA PRO A 19 -2.12 -10.69 20.24
C PRO A 19 -1.13 -9.64 19.73
N PRO A 20 -1.22 -9.25 18.44
CA PRO A 20 -0.32 -8.27 17.85
C PRO A 20 -0.46 -6.91 18.54
N THR A 21 0.66 -6.30 18.92
CA THR A 21 0.68 -4.97 19.55
C THR A 21 0.34 -3.84 18.57
N ILE A 22 0.44 -4.10 17.27
CA ILE A 22 0.17 -3.09 16.24
C ILE A 22 -1.34 -2.89 16.09
N THR A 23 -1.79 -1.64 16.27
CA THR A 23 -3.17 -1.24 16.05
C THR A 23 -3.38 -0.60 14.67
N ALA A 24 -4.62 -0.61 14.18
CA ALA A 24 -4.99 0.06 12.94
C ALA A 24 -4.70 1.58 13.00
N THR A 25 -5.10 2.22 14.11
CA THR A 25 -4.84 3.62 14.42
C THR A 25 -3.35 3.98 14.29
N ASP A 26 -2.45 3.18 14.84
CA ASP A 26 -1.00 3.43 14.75
C ASP A 26 -0.49 3.39 13.31
N ILE A 27 -1.03 2.49 12.50
CA ILE A 27 -0.68 2.37 11.08
C ILE A 27 -1.17 3.60 10.31
N VAL A 28 -2.39 4.07 10.58
CA VAL A 28 -2.98 5.25 9.92
C VAL A 28 -2.27 6.53 10.33
N ASN A 29 -1.93 6.69 11.61
CA ASN A 29 -1.29 7.89 12.14
C ASN A 29 0.15 8.06 11.68
N ARG A 30 0.88 6.96 11.49
CA ARG A 30 2.26 7.00 10.94
C ARG A 30 2.31 7.33 9.44
N ARG A 31 1.18 7.40 8.73
CA ARG A 31 1.16 7.77 7.30
C ARG A 31 1.36 9.26 7.11
N LYS A 32 2.24 9.63 6.17
CA LYS A 32 2.40 11.01 5.71
C LYS A 32 1.07 11.54 5.13
N PRO A 33 0.71 12.82 5.35
CA PRO A 33 -0.54 13.39 4.83
C PRO A 33 -0.73 13.20 3.32
N SER A 34 0.34 13.35 2.53
CA SER A 34 0.35 13.13 1.08
C SER A 34 0.02 11.69 0.65
N LYS A 35 0.17 10.72 1.56
CA LYS A 35 -0.09 9.29 1.32
C LYS A 35 -1.43 8.81 1.89
N ILE A 36 -2.27 9.68 2.47
CA ILE A 36 -3.60 9.30 2.99
C ILE A 36 -4.50 8.75 1.87
N LYS A 37 -4.38 9.31 0.66
CA LYS A 37 -5.12 8.85 -0.53
C LYS A 37 -4.57 7.56 -1.15
N SER A 38 -3.42 7.06 -0.69
CA SER A 38 -2.82 5.83 -1.20
C SER A 38 -3.49 4.57 -0.61
N LYS A 39 -3.28 3.42 -1.27
CA LYS A 39 -3.86 2.12 -0.88
C LYS A 39 -3.51 1.75 0.57
N SER A 40 -4.43 1.09 1.27
CA SER A 40 -4.17 0.51 2.60
C SER A 40 -3.15 -0.63 2.51
N PRO A 41 -2.34 -0.91 3.56
CA PRO A 41 -1.46 -2.07 3.56
C PRO A 41 -2.31 -3.34 3.78
N ASN A 42 -1.97 -4.42 3.08
CA ASN A 42 -2.60 -5.72 3.33
C ASN A 42 -2.07 -6.38 4.62
N ALA A 43 -2.68 -7.48 5.03
CA ALA A 43 -2.29 -8.23 6.22
C ALA A 43 -0.79 -8.60 6.26
N PHE A 44 -0.23 -9.03 5.12
CA PHE A 44 1.19 -9.38 5.01
C PHE A 44 2.11 -8.16 5.25
N LEU A 45 1.76 -6.99 4.73
CA LEU A 45 2.53 -5.77 4.95
C LEU A 45 2.49 -5.32 6.41
N ILE A 46 1.36 -5.54 7.09
CA ILE A 46 1.23 -5.25 8.52
C ILE A 46 2.05 -6.24 9.34
N TYR A 47 1.96 -7.54 9.04
CA TYR A 47 2.79 -8.57 9.65
C TYR A 47 4.29 -8.29 9.49
N ARG A 48 4.72 -7.94 8.27
CA ARG A 48 6.10 -7.54 7.99
C ARG A 48 6.56 -6.37 8.87
N LYS A 49 5.67 -5.41 9.13
CA LYS A 49 5.99 -4.29 10.00
C LYS A 49 6.19 -4.74 11.45
N ALA A 50 5.32 -5.59 11.99
CA ALA A 50 5.51 -6.17 13.32
C ALA A 50 6.85 -6.90 13.43
N PHE A 51 7.22 -7.63 12.38
CA PHE A 51 8.50 -8.32 12.30
C PHE A 51 9.70 -7.38 12.28
N LEU A 52 9.62 -6.29 11.52
CA LEU A 52 10.66 -5.25 11.51
C LEU A 52 10.78 -4.54 12.85
N ASP A 53 9.66 -4.25 13.51
CA ASP A 53 9.64 -3.62 14.83
C ASP A 53 10.34 -4.56 15.85
N GLN A 54 10.08 -5.87 15.82
CA GLN A 54 10.77 -6.85 16.66
C GLN A 54 12.27 -7.01 16.33
N LEU A 55 12.64 -6.99 15.04
CA LEU A 55 14.04 -7.01 14.62
C LEU A 55 14.80 -5.77 15.12
N SER A 56 14.15 -4.61 15.08
CA SER A 56 14.75 -3.36 15.56
C SER A 56 15.01 -3.40 17.06
N ASN A 57 14.11 -4.00 17.84
CA ASN A 57 14.27 -4.19 19.29
C ASN A 57 15.40 -5.16 19.64
N SER A 58 15.63 -6.18 18.82
CA SER A 58 16.66 -7.20 19.00
C SER A 58 18.05 -6.80 18.46
N LYS A 59 18.23 -5.54 17.99
CA LYS A 59 19.48 -4.99 17.45
C LYS A 59 20.08 -5.76 16.26
N HIS A 60 19.27 -6.55 15.53
CA HIS A 60 19.72 -7.24 14.33
C HIS A 60 19.62 -6.33 13.10
N ASN A 61 20.77 -6.00 12.49
CA ASN A 61 20.83 -5.22 11.26
C ASN A 61 20.78 -6.13 10.02
N LEU A 62 19.57 -6.55 9.64
CA LEU A 62 19.35 -7.34 8.42
C LEU A 62 19.05 -6.43 7.22
N LYS A 63 19.57 -6.79 6.04
CA LYS A 63 19.19 -6.11 4.79
C LYS A 63 17.71 -6.36 4.50
N MET A 64 17.01 -5.34 4.01
CA MET A 64 15.58 -5.41 3.72
C MET A 64 15.19 -6.52 2.74
N THR A 65 16.09 -6.90 1.82
CA THR A 65 15.92 -8.04 0.91
C THR A 65 15.82 -9.36 1.66
N ASP A 66 16.64 -9.54 2.67
CA ASP A 66 16.72 -10.77 3.46
C ASP A 66 15.55 -10.84 4.44
N VAL A 67 15.18 -9.70 5.04
CA VAL A 67 13.95 -9.60 5.85
C VAL A 67 12.72 -9.95 5.02
N SER A 68 12.63 -9.49 3.77
CA SER A 68 11.47 -9.81 2.92
C SER A 68 11.34 -11.31 2.68
N LYS A 69 12.46 -11.99 2.39
CA LYS A 69 12.49 -13.45 2.22
C LYS A 69 12.10 -14.16 3.51
N LEU A 70 12.66 -13.75 4.64
CA LEU A 70 12.41 -14.33 5.95
C LEU A 70 10.94 -14.15 6.38
N VAL A 71 10.39 -12.96 6.27
CA VAL A 71 8.99 -12.68 6.61
C VAL A 71 8.05 -13.49 5.72
N SER A 72 8.40 -13.70 4.45
CA SER A 72 7.59 -14.51 3.54
C SER A 72 7.52 -15.98 3.96
N THR A 73 8.59 -16.55 4.52
CA THR A 73 8.59 -17.93 5.01
C THR A 73 7.82 -18.04 6.32
N TYR A 74 8.02 -17.10 7.24
CA TYR A 74 7.29 -17.02 8.50
C TYR A 74 5.78 -16.88 8.27
N TRP A 75 5.36 -15.92 7.43
CA TRP A 75 3.94 -15.71 7.12
C TRP A 75 3.28 -16.96 6.54
N LYS A 76 3.97 -17.74 5.71
CA LYS A 76 3.41 -18.99 5.16
C LYS A 76 3.15 -20.02 6.25
N ASN A 77 4.08 -20.14 7.20
CA ASN A 77 4.07 -21.12 8.27
C ASN A 77 3.24 -20.69 9.50
N GLU A 78 2.82 -19.43 9.56
CA GLU A 78 2.01 -18.90 10.65
C GLU A 78 0.62 -19.58 10.68
N PRO A 79 0.07 -19.90 11.87
CA PRO A 79 -1.26 -20.48 12.00
C PRO A 79 -2.36 -19.51 11.52
N GLU A 80 -3.50 -20.07 11.12
CA GLU A 80 -4.55 -19.31 10.46
C GLU A 80 -5.19 -18.25 11.39
N ASN A 81 -5.32 -18.54 12.68
CA ASN A 81 -5.83 -17.58 13.68
C ASN A 81 -4.99 -16.29 13.73
N VAL A 82 -3.67 -16.40 13.63
CA VAL A 82 -2.77 -15.24 13.60
C VAL A 82 -2.93 -14.49 12.29
N LYS A 83 -2.96 -15.19 11.15
CA LYS A 83 -3.19 -14.58 9.83
C LYS A 83 -4.52 -13.83 9.79
N GLU A 84 -5.58 -14.40 10.35
CA GLU A 84 -6.89 -13.79 10.47
C GLU A 84 -6.86 -12.51 11.29
N GLU A 85 -6.13 -12.49 12.41
CA GLU A 85 -6.01 -11.28 13.23
C GLU A 85 -5.35 -10.14 12.45
N TYR A 86 -4.28 -10.42 11.69
CA TYR A 86 -3.67 -9.43 10.79
C TYR A 86 -4.60 -9.01 9.63
N ARG A 87 -5.47 -9.89 9.15
CA ARG A 87 -6.52 -9.52 8.17
C ARG A 87 -7.56 -8.59 8.78
N LYS A 88 -7.98 -8.81 10.03
CA LYS A 88 -8.90 -7.90 10.76
C LYS A 88 -8.28 -6.52 10.91
N ILE A 89 -7.01 -6.44 11.31
CA ILE A 89 -6.29 -5.17 11.42
C ILE A 89 -6.23 -4.49 10.04
N ALA A 90 -5.89 -5.22 8.98
CA ALA A 90 -5.85 -4.65 7.62
C ALA A 90 -7.20 -4.06 7.17
N ALA A 91 -8.30 -4.74 7.51
CA ALA A 91 -9.64 -4.24 7.24
C ALA A 91 -9.95 -2.96 8.03
N GLN A 92 -9.63 -2.93 9.33
CA GLN A 92 -9.79 -1.75 10.19
C GLN A 92 -8.98 -0.55 9.67
N VAL A 93 -7.74 -0.77 9.21
CA VAL A 93 -6.91 0.27 8.61
C VAL A 93 -7.57 0.87 7.36
N GLU A 94 -8.18 0.05 6.49
CA GLU A 94 -8.90 0.57 5.32
C GLU A 94 -10.12 1.40 5.73
N VAL A 95 -10.88 0.96 6.73
CA VAL A 95 -12.04 1.69 7.26
C VAL A 95 -11.61 3.07 7.78
N GLU A 96 -10.62 3.13 8.66
CA GLU A 96 -10.11 4.38 9.21
C GLU A 96 -9.53 5.32 8.13
N LEU A 97 -8.81 4.77 7.14
CA LEU A 97 -8.31 5.55 6.02
C LEU A 97 -9.45 6.13 5.19
N ASN A 98 -10.50 5.36 4.95
CA ASN A 98 -11.67 5.83 4.20
C ASN A 98 -12.37 6.99 4.95
N GLU A 99 -12.53 6.88 6.26
CA GLU A 99 -13.06 7.96 7.09
C GLU A 99 -12.18 9.22 7.04
N LYS A 100 -10.85 9.06 7.16
CA LYS A 100 -9.90 10.18 7.07
C LYS A 100 -9.93 10.82 5.69
N ARG A 101 -10.05 10.03 4.62
CA ARG A 101 -10.21 10.54 3.24
C ARG A 101 -11.48 11.36 3.12
N LYS A 102 -12.63 10.87 3.59
CA LYS A 102 -13.93 11.59 3.58
C LYS A 102 -13.82 12.94 4.27
N LYS A 103 -13.19 13.00 5.45
CA LYS A 103 -12.94 14.26 6.19
C LYS A 103 -12.03 15.24 5.43
N SER A 104 -11.09 14.71 4.63
CA SER A 104 -10.08 15.52 3.91
C SER A 104 -10.52 16.02 2.54
N VAL A 105 -11.70 15.65 2.04
CA VAL A 105 -12.19 16.16 0.75
C VAL A 105 -12.80 17.55 1.00
N PRO A 106 -12.11 18.68 0.67
CA PRO A 106 -12.86 19.90 0.46
C PRO A 106 -13.81 19.60 -0.69
N TYR A 107 -15.08 19.90 -0.51
CA TYR A 107 -16.10 19.91 -1.55
C TYR A 107 -15.45 20.24 -2.90
N ARG A 108 -15.41 19.26 -3.81
CA ARG A 108 -14.90 19.52 -5.15
C ARG A 108 -15.95 20.40 -5.81
N VAL A 109 -15.78 21.72 -5.80
CA VAL A 109 -16.62 22.62 -6.62
C VAL A 109 -16.33 22.25 -8.06
N VAL A 110 -17.14 21.37 -8.63
CA VAL A 110 -17.18 21.18 -10.07
C VAL A 110 -17.97 22.35 -10.60
N TRP A 111 -17.28 23.39 -11.06
CA TRP A 111 -17.91 24.44 -11.86
C TRP A 111 -18.40 23.82 -13.16
N LYS A 112 -19.67 23.39 -13.19
CA LYS A 112 -20.39 23.17 -14.44
C LYS A 112 -20.95 24.51 -14.88
N ASN A 113 -20.15 25.28 -15.60
CA ASN A 113 -20.58 26.40 -16.42
C ASN A 113 -19.36 26.89 -17.21
N SER A 114 -19.42 27.34 -18.45
CA SER A 114 -20.55 27.84 -19.23
C SER A 114 -20.03 28.03 -20.67
N LYS A 115 -20.85 27.73 -21.68
CA LYS A 115 -20.79 28.35 -23.03
C LYS A 115 -19.46 28.33 -23.82
N TYR A 116 -18.73 27.21 -23.89
CA TYR A 116 -17.59 27.13 -24.82
C TYR A 116 -17.44 25.74 -25.48
N SER A 117 -18.44 25.33 -26.27
CA SER A 117 -18.26 24.23 -27.25
C SER A 117 -19.05 24.46 -28.55
N SER A 118 -19.49 25.68 -28.82
CA SER A 118 -20.04 26.08 -30.12
C SER A 118 -18.92 26.54 -31.05
N ARG A 119 -17.81 25.78 -31.15
CA ARG A 119 -16.76 26.10 -32.12
C ARG A 119 -17.20 25.67 -33.52
N LYS A 120 -17.68 26.68 -34.25
CA LYS A 120 -17.37 26.94 -35.66
C LYS A 120 -18.12 26.11 -36.71
N ARG A 121 -19.41 26.44 -36.88
CA ARG A 121 -20.06 26.42 -38.19
C ARG A 121 -19.70 27.74 -38.88
N ASN A 122 -18.73 27.76 -39.79
CA ASN A 122 -18.60 28.81 -40.81
C ASN A 122 -17.74 28.34 -41.98
N GLN A 123 -18.44 28.11 -43.09
CA GLN A 123 -18.10 28.47 -44.47
C GLN A 123 -16.68 28.16 -44.99
N ILE A 124 -16.60 27.12 -45.83
CA ILE A 124 -15.90 27.22 -47.12
C ILE A 124 -16.91 26.80 -48.18
N GLY A 125 -17.44 27.79 -48.90
CA GLY A 125 -18.20 27.57 -50.12
C GLY A 125 -17.26 27.45 -51.33
N LYS A 126 -17.79 26.76 -52.35
CA LYS A 126 -17.49 26.88 -53.79
C LYS A 126 -16.26 26.13 -54.35
N VAL A 127 -16.55 24.94 -54.91
CA VAL A 127 -16.31 24.47 -56.30
C VAL A 127 -15.09 25.03 -57.05
N THR A 128 -14.20 24.15 -57.54
CA THR A 128 -13.79 24.07 -58.96
C THR A 128 -13.06 22.76 -59.32
N LYS A 129 -13.60 22.08 -60.35
CA LYS A 129 -12.97 21.43 -61.52
C LYS A 129 -12.02 20.20 -61.40
N THR A 130 -12.44 19.15 -62.11
CA THR A 130 -11.70 17.99 -62.68
C THR A 130 -10.48 18.42 -63.52
N PRO A 131 -9.45 17.56 -63.68
CA PRO A 131 -9.42 16.68 -64.87
C PRO A 131 -8.76 15.30 -64.63
N GLY A 132 -9.00 14.36 -65.55
CA GLY A 132 -8.30 13.08 -65.66
C GLY A 132 -9.19 11.96 -66.14
#